data_AF-A0A418M724-F1
#
_entry.id   AF-A0A418M724-F1
#
_cell.length_a   1.000
_cell.length_b   1.000
_cell.length_c   1.000
_cell.angle_alpha   90.00
_cell.angle_beta   90.00
_cell.angle_gamma   90.00
#
_symmetry.space_group_name_H-M   'P 1'
#
loop_
_entity.id
_entity.type
_entity.pdbx_description
1 polymer ?
#
loop_
_entity_poly.entity_id
_entity_poly.type
_entity_poly.pdbx_seq_one_letter_code
_entity_poly.pdbx_strand_id
1 'polypeptide(L)' 'MVVGEFTEDVDLLILGAGPGGYVAAIRAAQLGKSVTVVDKAELGGVCLNRGCIPSKALISAAHHYE' A
#
# COMPACT_ATOMS: atom_id res chain seq x y z
N MET A 1 18.45 -27.13 10.36
CA MET A 1 17.62 -27.54 9.21
C MET A 1 16.26 -27.92 9.78
N VAL A 2 15.29 -27.01 9.73
CA VAL A 2 13.92 -27.22 10.24
C VAL A 2 13.06 -27.54 9.02
N VAL A 3 12.27 -28.60 9.10
CA VAL A 3 11.44 -29.08 7.98
C VAL A 3 10.29 -28.07 7.75
N GLY A 4 10.24 -27.42 6.58
CA GLY A 4 9.06 -26.68 6.12
C GLY A 4 9.21 -25.17 5.80
N GLU A 5 10.41 -24.62 5.67
CA GLU A 5 10.59 -23.20 5.35
C GLU A 5 10.35 -22.93 3.84
N PHE A 6 9.17 -22.40 3.49
CA PHE A 6 8.93 -21.79 2.18
C PHE A 6 9.52 -20.37 2.21
N THR A 7 10.83 -20.27 1.95
CA THR A 7 11.52 -18.99 1.81
C THR A 7 11.37 -18.51 0.37
N GLU A 8 10.68 -17.40 0.16
CA GLU A 8 10.69 -16.69 -1.12
C GLU A 8 11.75 -15.58 -1.09
N ASP A 9 12.74 -15.68 -1.97
CA ASP A 9 13.75 -14.64 -2.15
C ASP A 9 13.14 -13.42 -2.84
N VAL A 10 13.33 -12.24 -2.24
CA VAL A 10 12.87 -10.96 -2.79
C VAL A 10 13.97 -9.93 -2.66
N ASP A 11 14.12 -9.08 -3.67
CA ASP A 11 15.08 -7.97 -3.62
C ASP A 11 14.66 -6.88 -2.61
N LEU A 12 13.34 -6.72 -2.39
CA LEU A 12 12.79 -5.72 -1.48
C LEU A 12 11.49 -6.19 -0.83
N LEU A 13 11.46 -6.18 0.50
CA LEU A 13 10.25 -6.37 1.30
C LEU A 13 9.77 -5.01 1.83
N ILE A 14 8.51 -4.66 1.55
CA ILE A 14 7.87 -3.42 2.04
C ILE A 14 6.77 -3.78 3.03
N LEU A 15 6.85 -3.22 4.23
CA LEU A 15 5.82 -3.34 5.27
C LEU A 15 4.91 -2.12 5.24
N GLY A 16 3.66 -2.34 4.86
CA GLY A 16 2.63 -1.32 4.69
C GLY A 16 2.43 -0.93 3.21
N ALA A 17 1.17 -0.97 2.77
CA ALA A 17 0.68 -0.62 1.44
C ALA A 17 -0.05 0.72 1.44
N GLY A 18 0.34 1.67 2.31
CA GLY A 18 -0.08 3.06 2.22
C GLY A 18 0.57 3.79 1.03
N PRO A 19 0.31 5.09 0.84
CA PRO A 19 0.84 5.87 -0.30
C PRO A 19 2.35 5.75 -0.48
N GLY A 20 3.13 5.82 0.60
CA GLY A 20 4.57 5.61 0.51
C GLY A 20 4.95 4.18 0.11
N GLY A 21 4.25 3.19 0.67
CA GLY A 21 4.55 1.77 0.48
C GLY A 21 4.26 1.28 -0.94
N TYR A 22 3.03 1.48 -1.43
CA TYR A 22 2.70 1.01 -2.77
C TYR A 22 3.43 1.80 -3.86
N VAL A 23 3.71 3.10 -3.66
CA VAL A 23 4.49 3.89 -4.63
C VAL A 23 5.95 3.42 -4.66
N ALA A 24 6.56 3.17 -3.49
CA ALA A 24 7.89 2.59 -3.43
C ALA A 24 7.94 1.20 -4.08
N ALA A 25 6.91 0.38 -3.87
CA ALA A 25 6.81 -0.95 -4.46
C ALA A 25 6.74 -0.89 -5.99
N ILE A 26 5.84 -0.06 -6.53
CA ILE A 26 5.72 0.17 -7.98
C ILE A 26 7.05 0.66 -8.55
N ARG A 27 7.70 1.61 -7.86
CA ARG A 27 8.97 2.15 -8.35
C ARG A 27 10.09 1.12 -8.34
N ALA A 28 10.19 0.31 -7.29
CA ALA A 28 11.18 -0.76 -7.21
C ALA A 28 10.94 -1.84 -8.28
N ALA A 29 9.68 -2.21 -8.52
CA ALA A 29 9.33 -3.15 -9.59
C ALA A 29 9.69 -2.60 -10.99
N GLN A 30 9.46 -1.31 -11.24
CA GLN A 30 9.89 -0.65 -12.49
C GLN A 30 11.41 -0.64 -12.68
N LEU A 31 12.19 -0.71 -11.60
CA LEU A 31 13.64 -0.82 -11.63
C LEU A 31 14.12 -2.28 -11.74
N GLY A 32 13.21 -3.21 -12.02
CA GLY A 32 13.51 -4.63 -12.23
C GLY A 32 13.74 -5.43 -10.95
N LYS A 33 13.30 -4.93 -9.79
CA LYS A 33 13.40 -5.64 -8.51
C LYS A 33 12.21 -6.58 -8.30
N SER A 34 12.45 -7.76 -7.73
CA SER A 34 11.38 -8.56 -7.15
C SER A 34 10.95 -7.92 -5.82
N VAL A 35 9.67 -7.55 -5.71
CA VAL A 35 9.16 -6.79 -4.56
C VAL A 35 7.98 -7.51 -3.94
N THR A 36 8.03 -7.70 -2.62
CA THR A 36 6.88 -8.17 -1.83
C THR A 36 6.39 -7.05 -0.94
N VAL A 37 5.09 -6.77 -0.99
CA VAL A 37 4.42 -5.81 -0.12
C VAL A 37 3.53 -6.56 0.83
N VAL A 38 3.68 -6.32 2.13
CA VAL A 38 2.84 -6.91 3.18
C VAL A 38 2.11 -5.79 3.90
N ASP A 39 0.79 -5.84 3.89
CA ASP A 39 -0.04 -5.00 4.76
C ASP A 39 -0.93 -5.90 5.61
N LYS A 40 -1.27 -5.43 6.81
CA LYS A 40 -2.19 -6.10 7.72
C LYS A 40 -3.66 -5.83 7.38
N ALA A 41 -3.92 -4.84 6.54
CA ALA A 41 -5.24 -4.33 6.21
C ALA A 41 -5.37 -4.07 4.70
N GLU A 42 -6.29 -3.18 4.30
CA GLU A 42 -6.57 -2.87 2.90
C GLU A 42 -5.46 -2.02 2.26
N LEU A 43 -5.19 -2.30 0.98
CA LEU A 43 -4.27 -1.52 0.16
C LEU A 43 -4.68 -0.04 0.10
N GLY A 44 -3.70 0.85 -0.05
CA GLY A 44 -3.90 2.31 -0.05
C GLY A 44 -3.83 2.96 1.33
N GLY A 45 -3.79 2.15 2.40
CA GLY A 45 -3.56 2.59 3.77
C GLY A 45 -4.53 3.68 4.23
N VAL A 46 -4.07 4.56 5.12
CA VAL A 46 -4.92 5.61 5.71
C VAL A 46 -5.46 6.57 4.65
N CYS A 47 -4.62 7.04 3.73
CA CYS A 47 -5.00 8.12 2.82
C CYS A 47 -6.17 7.72 1.91
N LEU A 48 -6.16 6.50 1.38
CA LEU A 48 -7.24 5.99 0.53
C LEU A 48 -8.46 5.59 1.35
N ASN A 49 -8.27 4.83 2.44
CA ASN A 49 -9.39 4.14 3.07
C ASN A 49 -10.09 4.98 4.15
N ARG A 50 -9.36 5.81 4.90
CA ARG A 50 -9.85 6.42 6.16
C ARG A 50 -9.31 7.85 6.41
N GLY A 51 -8.85 8.53 5.37
CA GLY A 51 -8.11 9.79 5.50
C GLY A 51 -8.40 10.75 4.34
N CYS A 52 -7.40 10.98 3.49
CA CYS A 52 -7.44 11.97 2.41
C CYS A 52 -8.68 11.83 1.52
N ILE A 53 -8.90 10.63 0.95
CA ILE A 53 -9.95 10.43 -0.05
C ILE A 53 -11.34 10.52 0.58
N PRO A 54 -11.67 9.82 1.69
CA PRO A 54 -12.99 9.93 2.31
C PRO A 54 -13.29 11.33 2.83
N SER A 55 -12.31 12.01 3.43
CA SER A 55 -12.53 13.38 3.95
C SER A 55 -12.84 14.36 2.83
N LYS A 56 -12.14 14.28 1.69
CA LYS A 56 -12.39 15.17 0.56
C LYS A 56 -13.65 14.79 -0.23
N ALA A 57 -14.03 13.52 -0.26
CA ALA A 57 -15.33 13.11 -0.79
C ALA A 57 -16.49 13.74 0.00
N LEU A 58 -16.41 13.70 1.34
CA LEU A 58 -17.44 14.30 2.21
C LEU A 58 -17.47 15.84 2.11
N ILE A 59 -16.30 16.50 2.07
CA ILE A 59 -16.23 17.95 1.87
C ILE A 59 -16.85 18.34 0.52
N SER A 60 -16.55 17.59 -0.55
CA SER A 60 -17.15 17.82 -1.86
C SER A 60 -18.67 17.67 -1.82
N ALA A 61 -19.18 16.60 -1.20
CA ALA A 61 -20.62 16.39 -1.06
C ALA A 61 -21.31 17.52 -0.29
N ALA A 62 -20.67 18.04 0.77
CA ALA A 62 -21.19 19.19 1.52
C ALA A 62 -21.27 20.46 0.65
N HIS A 63 -20.24 20.74 -0.16
CA HIS A 63 -20.24 21.89 -1.08
C HIS A 63 -21.31 21.79 -2.18
N HIS A 64 -21.80 20.59 -2.52
CA HIS A 64 -22.87 20.41 -3.52
C HIS A 64 -24.28 20.52 -2.90
N TYR A 65 -24.39 20.55 -1.58
CA TYR A 65 -25.67 20.65 -0.86
C TYR A 65 -26.06 22.12 -0.58
N GLU A 66 -25.08 23.02 -0.49
CA GLU A 66 -25.27 24.48 -0.46
C GLU A 66 -25.48 25.07 -1.87
#